data_AF-G2P9A1-F1
#
_entry.id   AF-G2P9A1-F1
#
_cell.length_a   1.000
_cell.length_b   1.000
_cell.length_c   1.000
_cell.angle_alpha   90.00
_cell.angle_beta   90.00
_cell.angle_gamma   90.00
#
_symmetry.space_group_name_H-M   'P 1'
#
loop_
_entity.id
_entity.type
_entity.pdbx_description
1 polymer ?
#
loop_
_entity_poly.entity_id
_entity_poly.type
_entity_poly.pdbx_seq_one_letter_code
_entity_poly.pdbx_strand_id
1 'polypeptide(L)'
;MTGRGGPDPYDDAYGESSGPGDGDERDGPGRGSDPGLPSHPAGPPRIPPPRSAAEDSGHWPGALDGGIPAPRPPTADERPSGRAPEPAPKPAPQPAADPEPEPAPGREPESNLGSDPEHTPGPNTEPTPGPDPEPVVSRDPEPDPEPEPPAAAPLPAPAPPTPPLPAPLPAPAPPAAPPAAPTPSAAHPLSHDLLRSLLGAWALTACSPDETAAVEAHLNHCPSCAEEALRLRDAVELLHTEHSLDLDPMLRSRVLAGCLGRRPARIPMPGWAGAYDAEAARLDALLRDMGEAEWRAPVRLKWFDGRRLTGRDTTVAGVIGHLMVVDGIIAASLGLPDPLGADAPRSPQTRTEAYWHHEPGASYGAGPPGAVRELWREQGHALVRTVSFAGRGVAELDVPYGDFALPIRDAFLDRALECWVHAGDIAEAIDYPYEPPASAHLRAMIDLCARLLPGTLAERRRAGLAAPPRRLVEAGTPGRTLHLQVEGTGGGDWYIALDSPAAVASPEEAVATIALDQEAFYLLASGHVPPQEAAAGLSGDTEAIRDVLFAAASLSRL
;
A
#
# COMPACT_ATOMS: atom_id res chain seq x y z
N MET A 1 0.64 -51.42 -10.25
CA MET A 1 2.12 -51.37 -10.29
C MET A 1 2.49 -49.94 -10.68
N THR A 2 2.51 -48.97 -9.75
CA THR A 2 3.62 -48.55 -8.83
C THR A 2 4.72 -47.77 -9.58
N GLY A 3 5.20 -46.58 -9.18
CA GLY A 3 5.03 -45.70 -8.01
C GLY A 3 5.36 -44.24 -8.40
N ARG A 4 4.76 -43.20 -7.81
CA ARG A 4 5.10 -42.49 -6.56
C ARG A 4 6.55 -41.98 -6.47
N GLY A 5 6.73 -40.68 -6.68
CA GLY A 5 7.85 -39.87 -6.19
C GLY A 5 7.28 -38.65 -5.46
N GLY A 6 7.52 -38.57 -4.15
CA GLY A 6 7.24 -37.40 -3.31
C GLY A 6 8.53 -36.60 -3.07
N PRO A 7 8.43 -35.34 -2.60
CA PRO A 7 9.60 -34.50 -2.34
C PRO A 7 10.16 -34.68 -0.92
N ASP A 8 11.49 -34.56 -0.84
CA ASP A 8 12.39 -34.65 0.32
C ASP A 8 12.24 -33.45 1.28
N PRO A 9 12.25 -33.64 2.61
CA PRO A 9 12.41 -32.58 3.59
C PRO A 9 13.87 -32.43 4.07
N TYR A 10 14.34 -31.19 4.16
CA TYR A 10 15.63 -30.80 4.75
C TYR A 10 15.63 -31.01 6.27
N ASP A 11 16.72 -31.62 6.77
CA ASP A 11 17.03 -31.89 8.19
C ASP A 11 17.59 -30.64 8.89
N ASP A 12 16.99 -30.29 10.04
CA ASP A 12 17.55 -29.40 11.06
C ASP A 12 18.31 -30.24 12.10
N ALA A 13 19.62 -29.98 12.26
CA ALA A 13 20.42 -30.55 13.35
C ALA A 13 21.29 -29.48 14.01
N TYR A 14 20.75 -28.86 15.06
CA TYR A 14 21.52 -28.13 16.07
C TYR A 14 22.10 -29.15 17.06
N GLY A 15 23.43 -29.34 17.03
CA GLY A 15 24.17 -30.12 18.01
C GLY A 15 24.82 -29.22 19.06
N GLU A 16 24.39 -29.35 20.30
CA GLU A 16 25.13 -28.90 21.49
C GLU A 16 26.38 -29.77 21.70
N SER A 17 27.52 -29.14 22.05
CA SER A 17 28.62 -29.86 22.70
C SER A 17 29.40 -28.93 23.64
N SER A 18 29.47 -29.33 24.91
CA SER A 18 30.17 -28.68 26.01
C SER A 18 31.65 -29.08 26.10
N GLY A 19 32.53 -28.06 26.23
CA GLY A 19 33.83 -28.01 26.97
C GLY A 19 35.00 -28.94 26.60
N PRO A 20 36.19 -28.84 27.26
CA PRO A 20 36.86 -27.69 27.93
C PRO A 20 38.38 -27.60 27.57
N GLY A 21 39.11 -26.57 28.06
CA GLY A 21 40.58 -26.69 28.28
C GLY A 21 41.50 -25.50 27.97
N ASP A 22 42.01 -24.90 29.05
CA ASP A 22 43.39 -24.48 29.39
C ASP A 22 44.29 -23.56 28.52
N GLY A 23 44.87 -22.58 29.25
CA GLY A 23 46.22 -22.01 29.10
C GLY A 23 46.33 -20.78 28.17
N ASP A 24 47.13 -19.74 28.41
CA ASP A 24 48.10 -19.43 29.45
C ASP A 24 48.52 -17.94 29.30
N GLU A 25 48.92 -17.33 30.41
CA GLU A 25 49.78 -16.13 30.63
C GLU A 25 49.94 -15.00 29.57
N ARG A 26 49.78 -13.72 30.01
CA ARG A 26 50.91 -12.80 30.35
C ARG A 26 50.49 -11.38 30.77
N ASP A 27 51.08 -10.97 31.90
CA ASP A 27 51.62 -9.66 32.32
C ASP A 27 50.76 -8.38 32.46
N GLY A 28 50.71 -7.89 33.72
CA GLY A 28 50.40 -6.50 34.11
C GLY A 28 51.59 -5.52 33.87
N PRO A 29 51.59 -4.26 34.38
CA PRO A 29 51.34 -3.87 35.78
C PRO A 29 50.36 -2.65 35.88
N GLY A 30 49.77 -2.21 37.00
CA GLY A 30 50.19 -2.11 38.40
C GLY A 30 50.10 -0.63 38.84
N ARG A 31 49.27 -0.33 39.84
CA ARG A 31 49.17 0.87 40.71
C ARG A 31 47.86 0.69 41.49
N GLY A 32 47.72 0.76 42.81
CA GLY A 32 48.50 1.33 43.91
C GLY A 32 47.45 1.73 44.96
N SER A 33 47.45 1.09 46.12
CA SER A 33 46.46 1.25 47.20
C SER A 33 46.81 2.43 48.11
N ASP A 34 45.83 3.21 48.59
CA ASP A 34 45.48 3.39 50.02
C ASP A 34 44.26 4.35 50.22
N PRO A 35 43.64 4.51 51.42
CA PRO A 35 42.20 4.34 51.59
C PRO A 35 41.49 5.52 52.29
N GLY A 36 40.16 5.42 52.39
CA GLY A 36 39.39 6.07 53.46
C GLY A 36 38.57 7.29 53.05
N LEU A 37 37.23 7.14 53.08
CA LEU A 37 36.24 8.00 53.75
C LEU A 37 34.80 7.48 53.43
N PRO A 38 33.80 7.74 54.30
CA PRO A 38 32.59 6.91 54.43
C PRO A 38 31.52 7.16 53.36
N SER A 39 30.83 6.09 53.01
CA SER A 39 29.75 6.03 52.02
C SER A 39 28.47 6.74 52.50
N HIS A 40 28.04 7.78 51.77
CA HIS A 40 26.65 8.23 51.79
C HIS A 40 25.81 7.31 50.87
N PRO A 41 24.53 7.03 51.18
CA PRO A 41 23.70 6.18 50.34
C PRO A 41 23.41 6.88 49.01
N ALA A 42 23.96 6.35 47.92
CA ALA A 42 23.66 6.78 46.57
C ALA A 42 22.20 6.42 46.22
N GLY A 43 21.41 7.43 45.87
CA GLY A 43 20.11 7.23 45.22
C GLY A 43 20.27 6.57 43.84
N PRO A 44 19.15 6.12 43.22
CA PRO A 44 19.17 5.38 41.97
C PRO A 44 19.85 6.16 40.83
N PRO A 45 20.48 5.48 39.87
CA PRO A 45 21.30 6.11 38.83
C PRO A 45 20.45 7.04 37.95
N ARG A 46 20.88 8.30 37.81
CA ARG A 46 20.30 9.26 36.86
C ARG A 46 20.90 9.05 35.48
N ILE A 47 20.05 8.75 34.51
CA ILE A 47 20.37 8.68 33.09
C ILE A 47 20.66 10.12 32.58
N PRO A 48 21.79 10.39 31.89
CA PRO A 48 22.04 11.70 31.31
C PRO A 48 21.11 11.94 30.09
N PRO A 49 20.64 13.18 29.85
CA PRO A 49 19.79 13.49 28.70
C PRO A 49 20.56 13.37 27.37
N PRO A 50 19.85 13.11 26.25
CA PRO A 50 20.47 12.93 24.94
C PRO A 50 21.16 14.20 24.46
N ARG A 51 22.33 14.03 23.84
CA ARG A 51 23.13 15.10 23.23
C ARG A 51 22.50 15.52 21.90
N SER A 52 22.49 16.82 21.60
CA SER A 52 22.00 17.35 20.33
C SER A 52 22.97 17.05 19.18
N ALA A 53 22.42 16.71 18.01
CA ALA A 53 23.12 16.30 16.79
C ALA A 53 23.96 17.39 16.08
N ALA A 54 24.40 18.43 16.79
CA ALA A 54 25.12 19.57 16.22
C ALA A 54 26.65 19.47 16.33
N GLU A 55 27.20 18.36 16.86
CA GLU A 55 28.64 18.23 17.14
C GLU A 55 29.37 17.17 16.30
N ASP A 56 28.73 16.58 15.28
CA ASP A 56 29.40 15.68 14.35
C ASP A 56 29.15 16.09 12.89
N SER A 57 29.96 17.05 12.44
CA SER A 57 30.00 17.45 11.02
C SER A 57 31.46 17.54 10.61
N GLY A 58 31.98 16.39 10.18
CA GLY A 58 33.23 16.32 9.42
C GLY A 58 33.12 17.16 8.15
N HIS A 59 34.08 18.06 7.98
CA HIS A 59 34.18 19.04 6.90
C HIS A 59 34.45 18.35 5.54
N TRP A 60 33.62 18.62 4.52
CA TRP A 60 33.95 18.36 3.11
C TRP A 60 34.76 19.54 2.53
N PRO A 61 35.86 19.32 1.79
CA PRO A 61 36.63 20.40 1.18
C PRO A 61 36.07 20.77 -0.21
N GLY A 62 35.67 22.02 -0.42
CA GLY A 62 35.38 22.54 -1.77
C GLY A 62 34.33 23.64 -1.93
N ALA A 63 33.79 24.24 -0.86
CA ALA A 63 32.85 25.36 -0.99
C ALA A 63 33.59 26.71 -1.01
N LEU A 64 33.34 27.48 -2.07
CA LEU A 64 33.90 28.82 -2.30
C LEU A 64 33.40 29.81 -1.24
N ASP A 65 34.33 30.54 -0.64
CA ASP A 65 34.09 31.62 0.34
C ASP A 65 33.27 32.77 -0.26
N GLY A 66 32.11 33.04 0.35
CA GLY A 66 31.23 34.16 0.00
C GLY A 66 30.10 34.32 1.01
N GLY A 67 30.44 34.74 2.23
CA GLY A 67 29.49 34.90 3.34
C GLY A 67 28.42 35.97 3.08
N ILE A 68 27.15 35.60 3.23
CA ILE A 68 26.00 36.51 3.32
C ILE A 68 25.74 36.79 4.82
N PRO A 69 25.66 38.04 5.28
CA PRO A 69 25.44 38.33 6.70
C PRO A 69 24.00 38.02 7.13
N ALA A 70 23.86 37.35 8.28
CA ALA A 70 22.58 37.00 8.90
C ALA A 70 21.80 38.24 9.39
N PRO A 71 20.44 38.21 9.36
CA PRO A 71 19.61 39.32 9.85
C PRO A 71 19.59 39.39 11.39
N ARG A 72 19.62 40.62 11.92
CA ARG A 72 19.52 40.91 13.37
C ARG A 72 18.10 40.70 13.91
N PRO A 73 17.93 40.24 15.16
CA PRO A 73 16.62 40.14 15.80
C PRO A 73 16.11 41.52 16.27
N PRO A 74 14.78 41.74 16.32
CA PRO A 74 14.20 43.03 16.70
C PRO A 74 14.22 43.24 18.23
N THR A 75 14.64 44.43 18.65
CA THR A 75 14.53 44.90 20.05
C THR A 75 13.19 45.61 20.28
N ALA A 76 12.60 45.34 21.44
CA ALA A 76 11.37 45.97 21.91
C ALA A 76 11.63 47.39 22.40
N ASP A 77 11.26 48.40 21.61
CA ASP A 77 10.71 49.67 22.07
C ASP A 77 10.24 50.48 20.86
N GLU A 78 8.93 50.52 20.60
CA GLU A 78 8.26 51.63 19.91
C GLU A 78 6.73 51.44 20.00
N ARG A 79 6.06 52.34 20.73
CA ARG A 79 4.60 52.37 20.90
C ARG A 79 3.89 52.95 19.66
N PRO A 80 2.61 52.59 19.43
CA PRO A 80 1.94 52.84 18.16
C PRO A 80 1.36 54.26 18.08
N SER A 81 1.72 54.98 17.01
CA SER A 81 1.02 56.21 16.59
C SER A 81 -0.08 55.84 15.60
N GLY A 82 -1.29 56.34 15.87
CA GLY A 82 -2.50 56.01 15.13
C GLY A 82 -2.47 56.43 13.65
N ARG A 83 -2.97 55.54 12.79
CA ARG A 83 -3.24 55.83 11.38
C ARG A 83 -4.74 55.98 11.17
N ALA A 84 -5.13 57.15 10.68
CA ALA A 84 -6.47 57.46 10.19
C ALA A 84 -6.83 56.57 8.97
N PRO A 85 -8.13 56.28 8.73
CA PRO A 85 -8.54 55.38 7.66
C PRO A 85 -8.39 56.02 6.27
N GLU A 86 -7.76 55.29 5.35
CA GLU A 86 -7.69 55.62 3.92
C GLU A 86 -9.05 55.43 3.21
N PRO A 87 -9.38 56.25 2.20
CA PRO A 87 -10.65 56.20 1.50
C PRO A 87 -10.73 55.00 0.54
N ALA A 88 -11.93 54.43 0.43
CA ALA A 88 -12.25 53.25 -0.37
C ALA A 88 -11.87 53.39 -1.87
N PRO A 89 -11.41 52.31 -2.53
CA PRO A 89 -11.08 52.30 -3.94
C PRO A 89 -12.34 52.40 -4.82
N LYS A 90 -12.25 53.19 -5.90
CA LYS A 90 -13.30 53.32 -6.93
C LYS A 90 -13.47 52.00 -7.73
N PRO A 91 -14.70 51.68 -8.17
CA PRO A 91 -14.96 50.45 -8.92
C PRO A 91 -14.34 50.50 -10.33
N ALA A 92 -13.80 49.36 -10.76
CA ALA A 92 -13.24 49.16 -12.10
C ALA A 92 -14.36 49.09 -13.17
N PRO A 93 -14.10 49.56 -14.41
CA PRO A 93 -15.06 49.49 -15.51
C PRO A 93 -15.22 48.06 -16.05
N GLN A 94 -16.43 47.74 -16.51
CA GLN A 94 -16.82 46.45 -17.10
C GLN A 94 -16.02 46.11 -18.37
N PRO A 95 -15.72 44.82 -18.65
CA PRO A 95 -15.10 44.42 -19.89
C PRO A 95 -16.09 44.51 -21.06
N ALA A 96 -15.64 45.15 -22.14
CA ALA A 96 -16.31 45.19 -23.44
C ALA A 96 -16.11 43.86 -24.20
N ALA A 97 -17.10 43.53 -25.02
CA ALA A 97 -17.19 42.32 -25.84
C ALA A 97 -16.00 42.16 -26.81
N ASP A 98 -15.62 40.91 -27.05
CA ASP A 98 -14.59 40.48 -28.01
C ASP A 98 -14.96 40.87 -29.46
N PRO A 99 -14.02 41.40 -30.26
CA PRO A 99 -14.20 41.57 -31.70
C PRO A 99 -13.74 40.31 -32.48
N GLU A 100 -14.45 40.02 -33.57
CA GLU A 100 -14.18 38.94 -34.54
C GLU A 100 -12.76 39.00 -35.17
N PRO A 101 -12.21 37.87 -35.65
CA PRO A 101 -10.88 37.82 -36.26
C PRO A 101 -10.91 38.16 -37.77
N GLU A 102 -10.06 39.10 -38.19
CA GLU A 102 -9.71 39.36 -39.59
C GLU A 102 -8.35 38.70 -40.00
N PRO A 103 -8.11 38.49 -41.31
CA PRO A 103 -7.26 37.40 -41.81
C PRO A 103 -5.76 37.76 -41.95
N ALA A 104 -4.94 36.70 -41.99
CA ALA A 104 -3.48 36.76 -42.10
C ALA A 104 -2.96 37.31 -43.46
N PRO A 105 -1.84 38.05 -43.48
CA PRO A 105 -1.24 38.55 -44.71
C PRO A 105 -0.25 37.55 -45.34
N GLY A 106 -0.25 37.52 -46.68
CA GLY A 106 0.63 36.68 -47.50
C GLY A 106 2.10 37.10 -47.47
N ARG A 107 2.96 36.13 -47.78
CA ARG A 107 4.37 36.31 -48.13
C ARG A 107 4.65 35.59 -49.45
N GLU A 108 5.14 36.34 -50.44
CA GLU A 108 5.88 35.79 -51.58
C GLU A 108 7.41 36.00 -51.37
N PRO A 109 8.33 35.65 -52.30
CA PRO A 109 9.31 34.59 -52.05
C PRO A 109 10.77 35.05 -52.21
N GLU A 110 11.73 34.34 -51.62
CA GLU A 110 13.15 34.50 -52.00
C GLU A 110 13.86 33.15 -52.21
N SER A 111 14.26 32.97 -53.47
CA SER A 111 15.46 32.33 -54.04
C SER A 111 16.05 31.08 -53.37
N ASN A 112 16.01 29.98 -54.13
CA ASN A 112 16.88 28.82 -53.95
C ASN A 112 17.88 28.76 -55.12
N LEU A 113 19.18 28.68 -54.81
CA LEU A 113 20.26 28.40 -55.76
C LEU A 113 20.90 27.06 -55.37
N GLY A 114 20.94 26.12 -56.31
CA GLY A 114 21.98 25.09 -56.33
C GLY A 114 21.53 23.64 -56.46
N SER A 115 21.58 23.17 -57.72
CA SER A 115 22.23 21.91 -58.12
C SER A 115 21.45 20.59 -58.02
N ASP A 116 20.85 20.22 -59.15
CA ASP A 116 20.66 18.83 -59.63
C ASP A 116 22.00 18.29 -60.20
N PRO A 117 22.23 16.95 -60.27
CA PRO A 117 21.75 16.20 -61.45
C PRO A 117 21.29 14.73 -61.25
N GLU A 118 20.28 14.41 -62.05
CA GLU A 118 20.07 13.19 -62.86
C GLU A 118 19.78 11.82 -62.19
N HIS A 119 18.50 11.41 -62.25
CA HIS A 119 18.15 10.11 -62.84
C HIS A 119 16.79 10.14 -63.57
N THR A 120 16.77 9.46 -64.71
CA THR A 120 15.75 9.45 -65.77
C THR A 120 14.45 8.72 -65.36
N PRO A 121 13.25 9.13 -65.82
CA PRO A 121 11.99 8.45 -65.51
C PRO A 121 11.57 7.43 -66.60
N GLY A 122 11.12 6.26 -66.16
CA GLY A 122 10.42 5.26 -66.99
C GLY A 122 8.90 5.53 -67.08
N PRO A 123 8.20 4.93 -68.07
CA PRO A 123 6.92 5.43 -68.56
C PRO A 123 5.68 4.96 -67.76
N ASN A 124 4.70 5.85 -67.77
CA ASN A 124 3.31 5.76 -67.27
C ASN A 124 2.65 4.39 -67.39
N THR A 125 2.01 3.97 -66.30
CA THR A 125 0.82 3.11 -66.34
C THR A 125 -0.18 3.66 -65.33
N GLU A 126 -1.26 4.27 -65.84
CA GLU A 126 -2.40 4.74 -65.05
C GLU A 126 -3.23 3.56 -64.52
N PRO A 127 -3.70 3.61 -63.26
CA PRO A 127 -4.90 2.92 -62.84
C PRO A 127 -6.05 3.92 -62.62
N THR A 128 -7.20 3.55 -63.15
CA THR A 128 -8.48 4.27 -63.21
C THR A 128 -9.07 4.57 -61.81
N PRO A 129 -9.66 5.76 -61.54
CA PRO A 129 -10.39 6.04 -60.31
C PRO A 129 -11.82 5.47 -60.36
N GLY A 130 -12.26 4.87 -59.25
CA GLY A 130 -13.66 4.47 -59.03
C GLY A 130 -14.57 5.69 -58.72
N PRO A 131 -15.90 5.54 -58.86
CA PRO A 131 -16.83 6.67 -58.91
C PRO A 131 -17.20 7.23 -57.53
N ASP A 132 -17.33 8.56 -57.48
CA ASP A 132 -17.83 9.37 -56.36
C ASP A 132 -19.35 9.22 -56.12
N PRO A 133 -19.84 9.41 -54.89
CA PRO A 133 -21.26 9.38 -54.53
C PRO A 133 -22.02 10.69 -54.86
N GLU A 134 -23.30 10.56 -55.23
CA GLU A 134 -24.23 11.64 -55.63
C GLU A 134 -24.67 12.59 -54.48
N PRO A 135 -25.15 13.83 -54.81
CA PRO A 135 -25.40 14.89 -53.83
C PRO A 135 -26.80 14.86 -53.21
N VAL A 136 -26.89 15.20 -51.92
CA VAL A 136 -28.15 15.35 -51.17
C VAL A 136 -28.64 16.80 -51.27
N VAL A 137 -29.90 16.98 -51.66
CA VAL A 137 -30.60 18.26 -51.82
C VAL A 137 -31.21 18.71 -50.47
N SER A 138 -30.96 19.96 -50.10
CA SER A 138 -31.50 20.66 -48.92
C SER A 138 -33.03 20.86 -49.00
N ARG A 139 -33.72 20.68 -47.87
CA ARG A 139 -35.13 21.08 -47.66
C ARG A 139 -35.21 22.13 -46.53
N ASP A 140 -36.04 23.16 -46.76
CA ASP A 140 -36.34 24.26 -45.83
C ASP A 140 -37.03 23.80 -44.51
N PRO A 141 -36.96 24.59 -43.43
CA PRO A 141 -37.40 24.20 -42.08
C PRO A 141 -38.92 24.37 -41.83
N GLU A 142 -39.51 23.43 -41.07
CA GLU A 142 -40.88 23.48 -40.52
C GLU A 142 -40.97 24.30 -39.21
N PRO A 143 -42.16 24.85 -38.85
CA PRO A 143 -42.33 25.73 -37.70
C PRO A 143 -42.48 24.98 -36.36
N ASP A 144 -42.07 25.65 -35.27
CA ASP A 144 -42.12 25.14 -33.88
C ASP A 144 -43.53 24.77 -33.39
N PRO A 145 -43.70 23.67 -32.62
CA PRO A 145 -44.94 23.34 -31.94
C PRO A 145 -45.11 24.11 -30.61
N GLU A 146 -46.35 24.51 -30.31
CA GLU A 146 -46.78 25.16 -29.05
C GLU A 146 -46.58 24.26 -27.80
N PRO A 147 -46.44 24.86 -26.59
CA PRO A 147 -46.16 24.12 -25.36
C PRO A 147 -47.40 23.43 -24.75
N GLU A 148 -47.24 22.16 -24.35
CA GLU A 148 -48.23 21.37 -23.61
C GLU A 148 -48.46 21.86 -22.16
N PRO A 149 -49.68 21.66 -21.60
CA PRO A 149 -50.02 22.06 -20.23
C PRO A 149 -49.36 21.16 -19.16
N PRO A 150 -49.19 21.66 -17.91
CA PRO A 150 -48.43 20.95 -16.88
C PRO A 150 -49.09 19.63 -16.44
N ALA A 151 -48.30 18.56 -16.46
CA ALA A 151 -48.71 17.21 -16.09
C ALA A 151 -49.14 17.11 -14.62
N ALA A 152 -50.23 16.37 -14.40
CA ALA A 152 -50.73 15.99 -13.10
C ALA A 152 -49.70 15.15 -12.31
N ALA A 153 -49.72 15.30 -10.98
CA ALA A 153 -48.85 14.60 -10.04
C ALA A 153 -48.82 13.07 -10.29
N PRO A 154 -47.65 12.42 -10.16
CA PRO A 154 -47.51 11.00 -10.47
C PRO A 154 -48.32 10.14 -9.50
N LEU A 155 -49.16 9.27 -10.06
CA LEU A 155 -49.77 8.18 -9.32
C LEU A 155 -48.69 7.23 -8.78
N PRO A 156 -48.86 6.64 -7.59
CA PRO A 156 -47.91 5.67 -7.05
C PRO A 156 -47.78 4.48 -8.00
N ALA A 157 -46.53 4.08 -8.25
CA ALA A 157 -46.20 2.98 -9.16
C ALA A 157 -46.93 1.68 -8.76
N PRO A 158 -47.42 0.89 -9.72
CA PRO A 158 -47.94 -0.43 -9.44
C PRO A 158 -46.83 -1.31 -8.85
N ALA A 159 -47.14 -2.03 -7.79
CA ALA A 159 -46.23 -2.97 -7.15
C ALA A 159 -45.66 -3.95 -8.19
N PRO A 160 -44.38 -4.35 -8.06
CA PRO A 160 -43.77 -5.29 -9.00
C PRO A 160 -44.58 -6.60 -9.02
N PRO A 161 -44.73 -7.25 -10.19
CA PRO A 161 -45.40 -8.53 -10.26
C PRO A 161 -44.68 -9.52 -9.35
N THR A 162 -45.43 -10.12 -8.43
CA THR A 162 -44.93 -11.19 -7.57
C THR A 162 -44.43 -12.31 -8.49
N PRO A 163 -43.17 -12.77 -8.36
CA PRO A 163 -42.70 -13.88 -9.16
C PRO A 163 -43.60 -15.09 -8.90
N PRO A 164 -43.95 -15.88 -9.92
CA PRO A 164 -44.73 -17.09 -9.69
C PRO A 164 -43.96 -17.96 -8.70
N LEU A 165 -44.65 -18.39 -7.64
CA LEU A 165 -44.10 -19.35 -6.69
C LEU A 165 -43.56 -20.54 -7.49
N PRO A 166 -42.29 -20.94 -7.29
CA PRO A 166 -41.78 -22.14 -7.92
C PRO A 166 -42.70 -23.30 -7.55
N ALA A 167 -43.04 -24.13 -8.55
CA ALA A 167 -43.78 -25.37 -8.31
C ALA A 167 -43.10 -26.12 -7.13
N PRO A 168 -43.88 -26.70 -6.20
CA PRO A 168 -43.30 -27.40 -5.07
C PRO A 168 -42.39 -28.49 -5.63
N LEU A 169 -41.10 -28.39 -5.33
CA LEU A 169 -40.13 -29.44 -5.59
C LEU A 169 -40.70 -30.73 -5.00
N PRO A 170 -40.61 -31.88 -5.69
CA PRO A 170 -40.93 -33.15 -5.06
C PRO A 170 -40.13 -33.23 -3.76
N ALA A 171 -40.84 -33.51 -2.66
CA ALA A 171 -40.22 -33.59 -1.35
C ALA A 171 -38.94 -34.44 -1.45
N PRO A 172 -37.80 -33.97 -0.91
CA PRO A 172 -36.61 -34.80 -0.89
C PRO A 172 -37.00 -36.13 -0.23
N ALA A 173 -36.67 -37.24 -0.89
CA ALA A 173 -36.79 -38.55 -0.28
C ALA A 173 -36.15 -38.45 1.12
N PRO A 174 -36.79 -39.00 2.17
CA PRO A 174 -36.20 -38.97 3.50
C PRO A 174 -34.77 -39.50 3.37
N PRO A 175 -33.78 -38.84 3.99
CA PRO A 175 -32.41 -39.35 3.94
C PRO A 175 -32.47 -40.81 4.35
N ALA A 176 -31.89 -41.69 3.53
CA ALA A 176 -31.68 -43.07 3.93
C ALA A 176 -31.08 -43.02 5.34
N ALA A 177 -31.78 -43.63 6.29
CA ALA A 177 -31.33 -43.67 7.68
C ALA A 177 -29.85 -44.05 7.67
N PRO A 178 -28.99 -43.31 8.39
CA PRO A 178 -27.59 -43.71 8.51
C PRO A 178 -27.58 -45.18 8.94
N PRO A 179 -26.66 -46.01 8.43
CA PRO A 179 -26.52 -47.36 8.97
C PRO A 179 -26.46 -47.20 10.48
N ALA A 180 -27.40 -47.85 11.17
CA ALA A 180 -27.51 -47.75 12.61
C ALA A 180 -26.11 -47.89 13.18
N ALA A 181 -25.63 -46.84 13.86
CA ALA A 181 -24.43 -46.95 14.66
C ALA A 181 -24.57 -48.23 15.48
N PRO A 182 -23.50 -49.04 15.65
CA PRO A 182 -23.58 -50.18 16.54
C PRO A 182 -24.20 -49.67 17.84
N THR A 183 -25.34 -50.25 18.19
CA THR A 183 -26.00 -49.97 19.46
C THR A 183 -24.90 -50.08 20.51
N PRO A 184 -24.67 -49.06 21.38
CA PRO A 184 -23.71 -49.23 22.44
C PRO A 184 -24.15 -50.47 23.17
N SER A 185 -23.33 -51.53 23.06
CA SER A 185 -23.49 -52.76 23.81
C SER A 185 -23.77 -52.32 25.22
N ALA A 186 -24.97 -52.64 25.72
CA ALA A 186 -25.45 -52.21 27.03
C ALA A 186 -24.27 -52.27 28.00
N ALA A 187 -23.69 -51.11 28.30
CA ALA A 187 -22.49 -51.04 29.10
C ALA A 187 -22.91 -51.64 30.42
N HIS A 188 -22.36 -52.82 30.74
CA HIS A 188 -22.48 -53.31 32.10
C HIS A 188 -22.06 -52.15 33.00
N PRO A 189 -22.89 -51.75 33.98
CA PRO A 189 -22.54 -50.64 34.85
C PRO A 189 -21.14 -50.96 35.36
N LEU A 190 -20.19 -50.09 35.01
CA LEU A 190 -18.79 -50.30 35.38
C LEU A 190 -18.79 -50.55 36.88
N SER A 191 -18.08 -51.60 37.31
CA SER A 191 -18.09 -51.94 38.72
C SER A 191 -17.58 -50.76 39.52
N HIS A 192 -18.07 -50.62 40.76
CA HIS A 192 -17.60 -49.60 41.68
C HIS A 192 -16.06 -49.56 41.77
N ASP A 193 -15.41 -50.73 41.77
CA ASP A 193 -13.96 -50.83 41.84
C ASP A 193 -13.26 -50.29 40.60
N LEU A 194 -13.84 -50.51 39.42
CA LEU A 194 -13.32 -49.96 38.17
C LEU A 194 -13.49 -48.44 38.13
N LEU A 195 -14.67 -47.93 38.49
CA LEU A 195 -14.93 -46.49 38.55
C LEU A 195 -14.04 -45.78 39.58
N ARG A 196 -13.82 -46.41 40.73
CA ARG A 196 -12.87 -45.94 41.75
C ARG A 196 -11.43 -45.92 41.23
N SER A 197 -11.03 -46.92 40.43
CA SER A 197 -9.68 -46.94 39.83
C SER A 197 -9.48 -45.85 38.77
N LEU A 198 -10.56 -45.38 38.13
CA LEU A 198 -10.53 -44.32 37.14
C LEU A 198 -10.43 -42.91 37.75
N LEU A 199 -10.65 -42.74 39.07
CA LEU A 199 -10.67 -41.41 39.70
C LEU A 199 -9.38 -40.63 39.48
N GLY A 200 -8.22 -41.29 39.50
CA GLY A 200 -6.92 -40.65 39.23
C GLY A 200 -6.78 -40.19 37.76
N ALA A 201 -7.19 -41.02 36.81
CA ALA A 201 -7.17 -40.67 35.38
C ALA A 201 -8.20 -39.57 35.07
N TRP A 202 -9.36 -39.63 35.72
CA TRP A 202 -10.41 -38.60 35.62
C TRP A 202 -9.94 -37.27 36.21
N ALA A 203 -9.25 -37.28 37.36
CA ALA A 203 -8.66 -36.08 37.97
C ALA A 203 -7.61 -35.41 37.06
N LEU A 204 -6.90 -36.20 36.24
CA LEU A 204 -5.93 -35.74 35.23
C LEU A 204 -6.55 -35.44 33.86
N THR A 205 -7.88 -35.48 33.70
CA THR A 205 -8.58 -35.34 32.42
C THR A 205 -8.10 -36.32 31.32
N ALA A 206 -7.64 -37.51 31.71
CA ALA A 206 -7.09 -38.53 30.84
C ALA A 206 -8.09 -39.66 30.47
N CYS A 207 -9.33 -39.58 30.95
CA CYS A 207 -10.40 -40.51 30.60
C CYS A 207 -11.00 -40.22 29.21
N SER A 208 -11.49 -41.26 28.54
CA SER A 208 -12.35 -41.08 27.36
C SER A 208 -13.68 -40.39 27.74
N PRO A 209 -14.44 -39.86 26.76
CA PRO A 209 -15.74 -39.23 27.02
C PRO A 209 -16.73 -40.16 27.74
N ASP A 210 -16.77 -41.43 27.35
CA ASP A 210 -17.68 -42.43 27.94
C ASP A 210 -17.30 -42.77 29.39
N GLU A 211 -16.00 -42.88 29.68
CA GLU A 211 -15.49 -43.11 31.03
C GLU A 211 -15.73 -41.89 31.94
N THR A 212 -15.56 -40.68 31.40
CA THR A 212 -15.82 -39.44 32.13
C THR A 212 -17.28 -39.35 32.56
N ALA A 213 -18.21 -39.59 31.63
CA ALA A 213 -19.63 -39.60 31.92
C ALA A 213 -20.00 -40.68 32.96
N ALA A 214 -19.40 -41.86 32.89
CA ALA A 214 -19.63 -42.94 33.84
C ALA A 214 -19.10 -42.62 35.25
N VAL A 215 -17.92 -41.99 35.36
CA VAL A 215 -17.36 -41.54 36.63
C VAL A 215 -18.21 -40.41 37.23
N GLU A 216 -18.59 -39.39 36.47
CA GLU A 216 -19.42 -38.29 36.97
C GLU A 216 -20.80 -38.76 37.47
N ALA A 217 -21.44 -39.67 36.73
CA ALA A 217 -22.69 -40.30 37.15
C ALA A 217 -22.51 -41.07 38.48
N HIS A 218 -21.36 -41.71 38.68
CA HIS A 218 -21.02 -42.42 39.91
C HIS A 218 -20.77 -41.49 41.09
N LEU A 219 -20.05 -40.38 40.90
CA LEU A 219 -19.73 -39.41 41.96
C LEU A 219 -20.98 -38.81 42.60
N ASN A 220 -22.05 -38.61 41.83
CA ASN A 220 -23.34 -38.12 42.33
C ASN A 220 -24.00 -39.06 43.35
N HIS A 221 -23.61 -40.34 43.37
CA HIS A 221 -24.27 -41.38 44.18
C HIS A 221 -23.32 -42.06 45.19
N CYS A 222 -22.02 -41.72 45.19
CA CYS A 222 -21.02 -42.32 46.08
C CYS A 222 -20.17 -41.25 46.79
N PRO A 223 -20.54 -40.86 48.03
CA PRO A 223 -19.86 -39.80 48.77
C PRO A 223 -18.35 -40.05 48.99
N SER A 224 -17.94 -41.30 49.20
CA SER A 224 -16.53 -41.63 49.42
C SER A 224 -15.68 -41.44 48.17
N CYS A 225 -16.23 -41.76 46.99
CA CYS A 225 -15.54 -41.56 45.72
C CYS A 225 -15.54 -40.08 45.32
N ALA A 226 -16.59 -39.33 45.67
CA ALA A 226 -16.63 -37.88 45.49
C ALA A 226 -15.57 -37.15 46.34
N GLU A 227 -15.42 -37.55 47.61
CA GLU A 227 -14.38 -36.99 48.49
C GLU A 227 -12.98 -37.32 47.98
N GLU A 228 -12.74 -38.56 47.55
CA GLU A 228 -11.46 -38.96 46.96
C GLU A 228 -11.17 -38.23 45.64
N ALA A 229 -12.19 -38.05 44.79
CA ALA A 229 -12.07 -37.30 43.55
C ALA A 229 -11.69 -35.82 43.77
N LEU A 230 -12.24 -35.19 44.83
CA LEU A 230 -11.84 -33.83 45.23
C LEU A 230 -10.39 -33.80 45.70
N ARG A 231 -9.99 -34.72 46.59
CA ARG A 231 -8.59 -34.82 47.07
C ARG A 231 -7.60 -35.04 45.94
N LEU A 232 -7.95 -35.88 44.96
CA LEU A 232 -7.12 -36.13 43.79
C LEU A 232 -7.01 -34.89 42.90
N ARG A 233 -8.09 -34.12 42.72
CA ARG A 233 -8.02 -32.83 42.00
C ARG A 233 -7.16 -31.82 42.73
N ASP A 234 -7.32 -31.66 44.04
CA ASP A 234 -6.48 -30.80 44.87
C ASP A 234 -4.99 -31.22 44.78
N ALA A 235 -4.72 -32.53 44.74
CA ALA A 235 -3.36 -33.05 44.56
C ALA A 235 -2.80 -32.83 43.15
N VAL A 236 -3.65 -32.87 42.11
CA VAL A 236 -3.25 -32.55 40.74
C VAL A 236 -2.87 -31.07 40.62
N GLU A 237 -3.53 -30.16 41.34
CA GLU A 237 -3.11 -28.75 41.41
C GLU A 237 -1.69 -28.60 41.95
N LEU A 238 -1.29 -29.42 42.92
CA LEU A 238 0.08 -29.42 43.48
C LEU A 238 1.13 -30.03 42.53
N LEU A 239 0.71 -30.87 41.58
CA LEU A 239 1.57 -31.45 40.54
C LEU A 239 1.67 -30.55 39.30
N HIS A 240 0.80 -29.55 39.18
CA HIS A 240 0.86 -28.60 38.10
C HIS A 240 2.07 -27.70 38.30
N THR A 241 3.13 -27.95 37.54
CA THR A 241 4.20 -26.96 37.38
C THR A 241 3.54 -25.76 36.72
N GLU A 242 3.67 -24.55 37.29
CA GLU A 242 3.17 -23.32 36.68
C GLU A 242 3.78 -23.20 35.28
N HIS A 243 3.06 -23.67 34.27
CA HIS A 243 3.44 -23.48 32.88
C HIS A 243 3.04 -22.06 32.52
N SER A 244 3.96 -21.32 31.91
CA SER A 244 3.63 -19.98 31.42
C SER A 244 2.39 -20.07 30.54
N LEU A 245 1.41 -19.20 30.80
CA LEU A 245 0.23 -19.03 29.95
C LEU A 245 0.58 -18.30 28.65
N ASP A 246 1.86 -17.95 28.45
CA ASP A 246 2.35 -17.38 27.20
C ASP A 246 2.26 -18.44 26.10
N LEU A 247 1.22 -18.31 25.29
CA LEU A 247 1.11 -19.04 24.04
C LEU A 247 2.26 -18.62 23.12
N ASP A 248 2.85 -19.58 22.41
CA ASP A 248 3.76 -19.29 21.31
C ASP A 248 3.12 -18.22 20.40
N PRO A 249 3.77 -17.06 20.16
CA PRO A 249 3.26 -16.02 19.28
C PRO A 249 2.87 -16.53 17.88
N MET A 250 3.52 -17.61 17.42
CA MET A 250 3.24 -18.28 16.14
C MET A 250 2.08 -19.29 16.22
N LEU A 251 1.52 -19.58 17.39
CA LEU A 251 0.39 -20.50 17.51
C LEU A 251 -0.81 -20.03 16.70
N ARG A 252 -1.16 -18.75 16.81
CA ARG A 252 -2.30 -18.18 16.08
C ARG A 252 -2.11 -18.32 14.57
N SER A 253 -0.95 -17.95 14.05
CA SER A 253 -0.65 -18.02 12.61
C SER A 253 -0.65 -19.47 12.12
N ARG A 254 -0.06 -20.41 12.87
CA ARG A 254 -0.06 -21.85 12.55
C ARG A 254 -1.47 -22.44 12.57
N VAL A 255 -2.29 -22.09 13.56
CA VAL A 255 -3.69 -22.54 13.65
C VAL A 255 -4.51 -22.00 12.49
N LEU A 256 -4.40 -20.70 12.18
CA LEU A 256 -5.10 -20.09 11.05
C LEU A 256 -4.65 -20.70 9.73
N ALA A 257 -3.34 -20.90 9.51
CA ALA A 257 -2.81 -21.56 8.33
C ALA A 257 -3.35 -22.99 8.20
N GLY A 258 -3.38 -23.76 9.30
CA GLY A 258 -3.96 -25.10 9.33
C GLY A 258 -5.47 -25.09 9.02
N CYS A 259 -6.23 -24.13 9.54
CA CYS A 259 -7.65 -23.96 9.25
C CYS A 259 -7.90 -23.60 7.78
N LEU A 260 -7.14 -22.65 7.22
CA LEU A 260 -7.24 -22.23 5.82
C LEU A 260 -6.80 -23.32 4.85
N GLY A 261 -5.79 -24.12 5.22
CA GLY A 261 -5.38 -25.30 4.45
C GLY A 261 -6.45 -26.38 4.41
N ARG A 262 -7.17 -26.62 5.52
CA ARG A 262 -8.29 -27.57 5.57
C ARG A 262 -9.53 -27.08 4.85
N ARG A 263 -9.78 -25.78 4.85
CA ARG A 263 -10.94 -25.15 4.20
C ARG A 263 -10.48 -24.02 3.28
N PRO A 264 -9.94 -24.35 2.09
CA PRO A 264 -9.50 -23.34 1.15
C PRO A 264 -10.67 -22.46 0.69
N ALA A 265 -10.36 -21.21 0.33
CA ALA A 265 -11.34 -20.33 -0.25
C ALA A 265 -11.90 -20.94 -1.54
N ARG A 266 -13.24 -20.93 -1.68
CA ARG A 266 -13.90 -21.42 -2.90
C ARG A 266 -13.45 -20.64 -4.14
N ILE A 267 -13.16 -19.36 -3.95
CA ILE A 267 -12.66 -18.46 -4.98
C ILE A 267 -11.38 -17.86 -4.38
N PRO A 268 -10.20 -18.31 -4.81
CA PRO A 268 -8.94 -17.76 -4.32
C PRO A 268 -8.72 -16.35 -4.89
N MET A 269 -8.25 -15.45 -4.04
CA MET A 269 -7.77 -14.15 -4.48
C MET A 269 -6.45 -14.29 -5.24
N PRO A 270 -6.21 -13.51 -6.32
CA PRO A 270 -4.91 -13.49 -6.98
C PRO A 270 -3.82 -13.00 -6.03
N GLY A 271 -2.66 -13.67 -6.03
CA GLY A 271 -1.57 -13.34 -5.09
C GLY A 271 -1.09 -11.88 -5.20
N TRP A 272 -1.09 -11.30 -6.40
CA TRP A 272 -0.70 -9.91 -6.64
C TRP A 272 -1.70 -8.88 -6.08
N ALA A 273 -2.94 -9.28 -5.77
CA ALA A 273 -3.92 -8.40 -5.11
C ALA A 273 -3.80 -8.41 -3.58
N GLY A 274 -3.03 -9.34 -3.01
CA GLY A 274 -2.96 -9.55 -1.57
C GLY A 274 -2.37 -8.39 -0.77
N ALA A 275 -1.38 -7.68 -1.34
CA ALA A 275 -0.81 -6.50 -0.70
C ALA A 275 -1.86 -5.39 -0.57
N TYR A 276 -2.61 -5.09 -1.65
CA TYR A 276 -3.68 -4.08 -1.61
C TYR A 276 -4.77 -4.45 -0.61
N ASP A 277 -5.29 -5.69 -0.64
CA ASP A 277 -6.33 -6.15 0.28
C ASP A 277 -5.88 -6.00 1.74
N ALA A 278 -4.64 -6.37 2.05
CA ALA A 278 -4.08 -6.27 3.39
C ALA A 278 -3.86 -4.82 3.85
N GLU A 279 -3.22 -3.97 3.04
CA GLU A 279 -2.93 -2.59 3.43
C GLU A 279 -4.21 -1.73 3.47
N ALA A 280 -5.17 -1.97 2.57
CA ALA A 280 -6.50 -1.35 2.66
C ALA A 280 -7.25 -1.80 3.92
N ALA A 281 -7.21 -3.08 4.29
CA ALA A 281 -7.83 -3.56 5.52
C ALA A 281 -7.16 -2.99 6.79
N ARG A 282 -5.84 -2.81 6.78
CA ARG A 282 -5.10 -2.17 7.88
C ARG A 282 -5.46 -0.69 8.02
N LEU A 283 -5.55 0.04 6.90
CA LEU A 283 -6.04 1.42 6.92
C LEU A 283 -7.50 1.49 7.38
N ASP A 284 -8.39 0.62 6.90
CA ASP A 284 -9.79 0.57 7.39
C ASP A 284 -9.87 0.33 8.91
N ALA A 285 -8.98 -0.50 9.46
CA ALA A 285 -8.90 -0.74 10.90
C ALA A 285 -8.51 0.52 11.68
N LEU A 286 -7.55 1.31 11.18
CA LEU A 286 -7.20 2.63 11.74
C LEU A 286 -8.39 3.60 11.72
N LEU A 287 -9.13 3.64 10.59
CA LEU A 287 -10.23 4.57 10.38
C LEU A 287 -11.50 4.21 11.17
N ARG A 288 -11.69 2.93 11.51
CA ARG A 288 -12.94 2.40 12.09
C ARG A 288 -13.31 3.04 13.42
N ASP A 289 -12.32 3.33 14.25
CA ASP A 289 -12.54 3.81 15.63
C ASP A 289 -12.41 5.34 15.74
N MET A 290 -12.19 6.05 14.63
CA MET A 290 -12.02 7.50 14.61
C MET A 290 -13.34 8.25 14.89
N GLY A 291 -13.25 9.22 15.80
CA GLY A 291 -14.26 10.22 16.05
C GLY A 291 -14.28 11.35 15.01
N GLU A 292 -15.34 12.15 15.03
CA GLU A 292 -15.59 13.20 14.04
C GLU A 292 -14.51 14.31 13.99
N ALA A 293 -13.79 14.52 15.10
CA ALA A 293 -12.69 15.48 15.19
C ALA A 293 -11.43 14.95 14.48
N GLU A 294 -11.11 13.66 14.66
CA GLU A 294 -9.96 13.00 14.02
C GLU A 294 -10.15 12.95 12.51
N TRP A 295 -11.36 12.70 12.02
CA TRP A 295 -11.67 12.79 10.59
C TRP A 295 -11.44 14.18 9.97
N ARG A 296 -11.45 15.24 10.80
CA ARG A 296 -11.16 16.62 10.39
C ARG A 296 -9.73 17.06 10.71
N ALA A 297 -8.92 16.19 11.32
CA ALA A 297 -7.54 16.51 11.64
C ALA A 297 -6.80 16.95 10.37
N PRO A 298 -6.01 18.03 10.43
CA PRO A 298 -5.28 18.51 9.27
C PRO A 298 -4.17 17.52 8.90
N VAL A 299 -4.10 17.16 7.62
CA VAL A 299 -3.05 16.30 7.08
C VAL A 299 -2.30 17.07 5.99
N ARG A 300 -0.96 17.04 6.04
CA ARG A 300 -0.11 17.60 4.98
C ARG A 300 0.35 16.47 4.06
N LEU A 301 -0.28 16.34 2.90
CA LEU A 301 0.24 15.45 1.86
C LEU A 301 1.52 16.04 1.27
N LYS A 302 2.51 15.19 1.00
CA LYS A 302 3.82 15.55 0.45
C LYS A 302 4.10 14.67 -0.76
N TRP A 303 4.72 15.25 -1.79
CA TRP A 303 5.21 14.53 -2.96
C TRP A 303 6.30 15.36 -3.65
N PHE A 304 6.98 14.80 -4.64
CA PHE A 304 8.02 15.47 -5.41
C PHE A 304 7.51 15.85 -6.81
N ASP A 305 7.52 17.14 -7.14
CA ASP A 305 7.00 17.66 -8.44
C ASP A 305 7.96 17.46 -9.63
N GLY A 306 8.99 16.62 -9.45
CA GLY A 306 10.09 16.43 -10.38
C GLY A 306 11.27 17.39 -10.18
N ARG A 307 11.08 18.49 -9.44
CA ARG A 307 12.13 19.49 -9.14
C ARG A 307 12.36 19.68 -7.65
N ARG A 308 11.29 19.71 -6.86
CA ARG A 308 11.32 19.95 -5.41
C ARG A 308 10.20 19.19 -4.72
N LEU A 309 10.36 19.02 -3.40
CA LEU A 309 9.25 18.63 -2.56
C LEU A 309 8.17 19.71 -2.60
N THR A 310 6.94 19.25 -2.74
CA THR A 310 5.72 20.04 -2.69
C THR A 310 4.75 19.38 -1.72
N GLY A 311 3.65 20.04 -1.43
CA GLY A 311 2.62 19.46 -0.58
C GLY A 311 1.33 20.25 -0.59
N ARG A 312 0.30 19.62 -0.04
CA ARG A 312 -1.06 20.16 0.02
C ARG A 312 -1.68 19.83 1.37
N ASP A 313 -2.26 20.84 2.00
CA ASP A 313 -3.03 20.64 3.22
C ASP A 313 -4.41 20.09 2.87
N THR A 314 -4.86 19.13 3.65
CA THR A 314 -6.20 18.55 3.56
C THR A 314 -6.62 18.05 4.94
N THR A 315 -7.61 17.17 5.00
CA THR A 315 -8.04 16.47 6.22
C THR A 315 -7.94 14.97 6.04
N VAL A 316 -8.05 14.19 7.12
CA VAL A 316 -8.16 12.72 7.04
C VAL A 316 -9.26 12.29 6.05
N ALA A 317 -10.44 12.91 6.12
CA ALA A 317 -11.51 12.66 5.15
C ALA A 317 -11.11 13.01 3.70
N GLY A 318 -10.34 14.07 3.52
CA GLY A 318 -9.78 14.47 2.23
C GLY A 318 -8.77 13.48 1.67
N VAL A 319 -7.94 12.85 2.52
CA VAL A 319 -7.00 11.79 2.15
C VAL A 319 -7.73 10.52 1.71
N ILE A 320 -8.75 10.08 2.46
CA ILE A 320 -9.54 8.90 2.07
C ILE A 320 -10.33 9.16 0.79
N GLY A 321 -10.85 10.38 0.63
CA GLY A 321 -11.45 10.81 -0.63
C GLY A 321 -10.49 10.78 -1.81
N HIS A 322 -9.25 11.25 -1.62
CA HIS A 322 -8.17 11.14 -2.59
C HIS A 322 -7.92 9.67 -2.99
N LEU A 323 -7.70 8.77 -2.01
CA LEU A 323 -7.50 7.35 -2.28
C LEU A 323 -8.66 6.73 -3.08
N MET A 324 -9.90 7.01 -2.69
CA MET A 324 -11.12 6.54 -3.37
C MET A 324 -11.19 7.02 -4.82
N VAL A 325 -10.93 8.32 -5.07
CA VAL A 325 -11.02 8.81 -6.44
C VAL A 325 -9.88 8.28 -7.29
N VAL A 326 -8.67 8.08 -6.77
CA VAL A 326 -7.59 7.46 -7.57
C VAL A 326 -7.89 5.98 -7.84
N ASP A 327 -8.43 5.23 -6.88
CA ASP A 327 -8.89 3.84 -7.06
C ASP A 327 -10.02 3.74 -8.12
N GLY A 328 -10.73 4.85 -8.37
CA GLY A 328 -11.69 4.98 -9.47
C GLY A 328 -11.11 4.71 -10.86
N ILE A 329 -9.83 5.00 -11.10
CA ILE A 329 -9.15 4.71 -12.38
C ILE A 329 -9.10 3.18 -12.63
N ILE A 330 -8.83 2.42 -11.57
CA ILE A 330 -8.77 0.95 -11.62
C ILE A 330 -10.19 0.39 -11.73
N ALA A 331 -11.14 0.95 -10.99
CA ALA A 331 -12.55 0.58 -11.08
C ALA A 331 -13.06 0.70 -12.52
N ALA A 332 -12.83 1.85 -13.16
CA ALA A 332 -13.22 2.10 -14.54
C ALA A 332 -12.56 1.11 -15.52
N SER A 333 -11.26 0.81 -15.33
CA SER A 333 -10.53 -0.16 -16.15
C SER A 333 -11.12 -1.58 -16.04
N LEU A 334 -11.66 -1.93 -14.87
CA LEU A 334 -12.36 -3.20 -14.61
C LEU A 334 -13.84 -3.20 -15.05
N GLY A 335 -14.33 -2.09 -15.62
CA GLY A 335 -15.75 -1.93 -15.99
C GLY A 335 -16.69 -1.73 -14.80
N LEU A 336 -16.14 -1.36 -13.63
CA LEU A 336 -16.92 -0.95 -12.47
C LEU A 336 -17.24 0.56 -12.54
N PRO A 337 -18.28 1.03 -11.81
CA PRO A 337 -18.58 2.45 -11.74
C PRO A 337 -17.41 3.25 -11.15
N ASP A 338 -17.11 4.40 -11.77
CA ASP A 338 -16.18 5.39 -11.24
C ASP A 338 -16.91 6.30 -10.23
N PRO A 339 -16.37 6.54 -9.02
CA PRO A 339 -16.97 7.43 -8.03
C PRO A 339 -17.11 8.88 -8.50
N LEU A 340 -16.34 9.35 -9.48
CA LEU A 340 -16.51 10.69 -10.06
C LEU A 340 -17.46 10.72 -11.27
N GLY A 341 -18.02 9.57 -11.66
CA GLY A 341 -18.94 9.44 -12.80
C GLY A 341 -18.24 9.24 -14.15
N ALA A 342 -19.02 9.27 -15.23
CA ALA A 342 -18.54 8.89 -16.57
C ALA A 342 -17.52 9.87 -17.17
N ASP A 343 -17.61 11.15 -16.82
CA ASP A 343 -16.74 12.21 -17.32
C ASP A 343 -15.54 12.47 -16.39
N ALA A 344 -15.21 11.50 -15.54
CA ALA A 344 -14.17 11.68 -14.56
C ALA A 344 -12.80 11.92 -15.22
N PRO A 345 -11.98 12.85 -14.68
CA PRO A 345 -10.62 13.07 -15.19
C PRO A 345 -9.79 11.78 -15.13
N ARG A 346 -8.75 11.70 -15.98
CA ARG A 346 -7.92 10.48 -16.09
C ARG A 346 -6.68 10.48 -15.21
N SER A 347 -6.09 11.64 -14.90
CA SER A 347 -4.89 11.72 -14.05
C SER A 347 -5.25 11.71 -12.56
N PRO A 348 -4.45 11.06 -11.69
CA PRO A 348 -4.65 11.10 -10.24
C PRO A 348 -4.79 12.53 -9.71
N GLN A 349 -3.82 13.40 -10.00
CA GLN A 349 -3.83 14.80 -9.57
C GLN A 349 -5.10 15.55 -9.95
N THR A 350 -5.52 15.53 -11.23
CA THR A 350 -6.69 16.29 -11.67
C THR A 350 -7.99 15.75 -11.07
N ARG A 351 -8.10 14.44 -10.85
CA ARG A 351 -9.25 13.84 -10.15
C ARG A 351 -9.30 14.24 -8.69
N THR A 352 -8.16 14.19 -8.01
CA THR A 352 -8.03 14.57 -6.61
C THR A 352 -8.42 16.02 -6.40
N GLU A 353 -7.90 16.93 -7.22
CA GLU A 353 -8.27 18.35 -7.16
C GLU A 353 -9.74 18.57 -7.53
N ALA A 354 -10.26 17.87 -8.54
CA ALA A 354 -11.69 17.95 -8.86
C ALA A 354 -12.56 17.53 -7.67
N TYR A 355 -12.20 16.45 -6.98
CA TYR A 355 -12.89 15.99 -5.78
C TYR A 355 -12.81 17.02 -4.64
N TRP A 356 -11.63 17.58 -4.34
CA TRP A 356 -11.49 18.58 -3.29
C TRP A 356 -12.11 19.94 -3.63
N HIS A 357 -12.13 20.33 -4.91
CA HIS A 357 -12.82 21.54 -5.36
C HIS A 357 -14.34 21.43 -5.24
N HIS A 358 -14.87 20.22 -5.29
CA HIS A 358 -16.26 19.95 -4.96
C HIS A 358 -16.43 19.91 -3.42
N GLU A 359 -16.29 21.09 -2.79
CA GLU A 359 -16.58 21.34 -1.37
C GLU A 359 -17.99 20.83 -0.98
N PRO A 360 -18.23 20.48 0.30
CA PRO A 360 -19.18 19.46 0.74
C PRO A 360 -20.63 19.82 0.41
N GLY A 361 -21.11 19.28 -0.71
CA GLY A 361 -22.48 19.52 -1.18
C GLY A 361 -22.77 18.96 -2.56
N ALA A 362 -21.76 18.71 -3.40
CA ALA A 362 -21.93 18.02 -4.67
C ALA A 362 -21.85 16.50 -4.48
N SER A 363 -22.99 15.87 -4.23
CA SER A 363 -23.31 14.42 -4.30
C SER A 363 -22.49 13.41 -3.47
N TYR A 364 -21.30 13.74 -2.96
CA TYR A 364 -20.44 12.82 -2.18
C TYR A 364 -20.07 13.34 -0.77
N GLY A 365 -20.39 14.60 -0.45
CA GLY A 365 -19.92 15.29 0.76
C GLY A 365 -21.01 15.88 1.67
N ALA A 366 -22.29 15.58 1.47
CA ALA A 366 -23.38 16.08 2.33
C ALA A 366 -23.53 15.32 3.67
N GLY A 367 -22.58 14.44 4.00
CA GLY A 367 -22.59 13.58 5.20
C GLY A 367 -21.51 13.93 6.22
N PRO A 368 -21.48 13.23 7.36
CA PRO A 368 -20.38 13.33 8.32
C PRO A 368 -19.04 13.04 7.61
N PRO A 369 -17.91 13.67 8.03
CA PRO A 369 -16.61 13.48 7.39
C PRO A 369 -16.20 12.01 7.16
N GLY A 370 -16.55 11.12 8.10
CA GLY A 370 -16.27 9.68 8.01
C GLY A 370 -17.15 8.90 7.02
N ALA A 371 -18.16 9.50 6.39
CA ALA A 371 -19.03 8.82 5.43
C ALA A 371 -18.25 8.29 4.20
N VAL A 372 -17.16 8.97 3.83
CA VAL A 372 -16.27 8.55 2.74
C VAL A 372 -15.63 7.17 2.97
N ARG A 373 -15.47 6.77 4.24
CA ARG A 373 -14.89 5.47 4.62
C ARG A 373 -15.64 4.31 4.00
N GLU A 374 -16.97 4.28 4.12
CA GLU A 374 -17.77 3.16 3.61
C GLU A 374 -17.75 3.12 2.08
N LEU A 375 -17.77 4.28 1.40
CA LEU A 375 -17.66 4.35 -0.06
C LEU A 375 -16.31 3.80 -0.56
N TRP A 376 -15.21 4.27 0.02
CA TRP A 376 -13.86 3.78 -0.27
C TRP A 376 -13.73 2.28 -0.01
N ARG A 377 -14.21 1.81 1.14
CA ARG A 377 -14.16 0.41 1.55
C ARG A 377 -14.97 -0.51 0.64
N GLU A 378 -16.18 -0.10 0.27
CA GLU A 378 -17.03 -0.84 -0.67
C GLU A 378 -16.38 -0.94 -2.05
N GLN A 379 -15.76 0.14 -2.52
CA GLN A 379 -15.02 0.16 -3.77
C GLN A 379 -13.83 -0.79 -3.73
N GLY A 380 -12.98 -0.73 -2.69
CA GLY A 380 -11.84 -1.64 -2.53
C GLY A 380 -12.26 -3.11 -2.53
N HIS A 381 -13.35 -3.44 -1.82
CA HIS A 381 -13.93 -4.78 -1.87
C HIS A 381 -14.45 -5.17 -3.26
N ALA A 382 -15.03 -4.24 -4.01
CA ALA A 382 -15.48 -4.49 -5.37
C ALA A 382 -14.31 -4.74 -6.32
N LEU A 383 -13.19 -4.02 -6.17
CA LEU A 383 -11.95 -4.24 -6.92
C LEU A 383 -11.41 -5.65 -6.67
N VAL A 384 -11.16 -6.00 -5.41
CA VAL A 384 -10.63 -7.32 -5.01
C VAL A 384 -11.56 -8.46 -5.45
N ARG A 385 -12.87 -8.29 -5.27
CA ARG A 385 -13.86 -9.27 -5.73
C ARG A 385 -13.78 -9.45 -7.24
N THR A 386 -13.79 -8.36 -8.00
CA THR A 386 -13.82 -8.41 -9.47
C THR A 386 -12.61 -9.15 -10.03
N VAL A 387 -11.40 -8.83 -9.55
CA VAL A 387 -10.18 -9.51 -10.00
C VAL A 387 -10.11 -10.99 -9.56
N SER A 388 -10.77 -11.34 -8.46
CA SER A 388 -10.87 -12.74 -7.99
C SER A 388 -11.77 -13.61 -8.87
N PHE A 389 -12.74 -13.00 -9.57
CA PHE A 389 -13.59 -13.68 -10.55
C PHE A 389 -13.08 -13.55 -11.99
N ALA A 390 -12.11 -12.68 -12.24
CA ALA A 390 -11.60 -12.43 -13.57
C ALA A 390 -10.64 -13.55 -14.03
N GLY A 391 -10.57 -13.75 -15.35
CA GLY A 391 -9.69 -14.74 -15.97
C GLY A 391 -8.20 -14.35 -15.87
N ARG A 392 -7.31 -15.29 -16.21
CA ARG A 392 -5.84 -15.09 -16.11
C ARG A 392 -5.30 -13.85 -16.84
N GLY A 393 -5.98 -13.41 -17.91
CA GLY A 393 -5.57 -12.25 -18.71
C GLY A 393 -5.79 -10.90 -18.02
N VAL A 394 -6.56 -10.84 -16.92
CA VAL A 394 -6.83 -9.56 -16.23
C VAL A 394 -5.55 -8.92 -15.74
N ALA A 395 -4.55 -9.71 -15.31
CA ALA A 395 -3.31 -9.21 -14.70
C ALA A 395 -2.51 -8.28 -15.62
N GLU A 396 -2.64 -8.42 -16.95
CA GLU A 396 -1.95 -7.60 -17.95
C GLU A 396 -2.82 -6.45 -18.48
N LEU A 397 -4.04 -6.27 -17.96
CA LEU A 397 -4.91 -5.18 -18.40
C LEU A 397 -4.27 -3.84 -18.02
N ASP A 398 -4.10 -2.96 -19.00
CA ASP A 398 -3.53 -1.63 -18.77
C ASP A 398 -4.49 -0.72 -18.00
N VAL A 399 -3.97 -0.09 -16.95
CA VAL A 399 -4.63 0.95 -16.16
C VAL A 399 -3.97 2.30 -16.48
N PRO A 400 -4.69 3.26 -17.09
CA PRO A 400 -4.11 4.52 -17.53
C PRO A 400 -4.09 5.56 -16.40
N TYR A 401 -2.90 5.89 -15.87
CA TYR A 401 -2.67 6.89 -14.82
C TYR A 401 -2.44 8.31 -15.38
N GLY A 402 -2.94 8.59 -16.59
CA GLY A 402 -2.66 9.82 -17.33
C GLY A 402 -1.49 9.63 -18.29
N ASP A 403 -0.30 10.08 -17.91
CA ASP A 403 0.88 10.11 -18.80
C ASP A 403 1.56 8.73 -18.96
N PHE A 404 1.21 7.78 -18.11
CA PHE A 404 1.71 6.41 -18.13
C PHE A 404 0.58 5.41 -17.86
N ALA A 405 0.87 4.12 -18.10
CA ALA A 405 -0.03 3.03 -17.77
C ALA A 405 0.71 1.94 -16.99
N LEU A 406 -0.01 1.26 -16.11
CA LEU A 406 0.48 0.09 -15.38
C LEU A 406 -0.41 -1.11 -15.70
N PRO A 407 0.15 -2.33 -15.85
CA PRO A 407 -0.65 -3.55 -15.77
C PRO A 407 -1.42 -3.58 -14.46
N ILE A 408 -2.64 -4.12 -14.45
CA ILE A 408 -3.49 -4.05 -13.24
C ILE A 408 -2.84 -4.68 -12.01
N ARG A 409 -2.00 -5.71 -12.18
CA ARG A 409 -1.26 -6.32 -11.07
C ARG A 409 -0.33 -5.31 -10.39
N ASP A 410 0.27 -4.42 -11.18
CA ASP A 410 1.21 -3.41 -10.75
C ASP A 410 0.43 -2.20 -10.21
N ALA A 411 -0.73 -1.87 -10.81
CA ALA A 411 -1.65 -0.89 -10.26
C ALA A 411 -2.13 -1.29 -8.84
N PHE A 412 -2.44 -2.55 -8.56
CA PHE A 412 -2.79 -3.00 -7.21
C PHE A 412 -1.62 -2.85 -6.22
N LEU A 413 -0.38 -3.13 -6.64
CA LEU A 413 0.80 -2.91 -5.81
C LEU A 413 1.05 -1.41 -5.55
N ASP A 414 0.84 -0.58 -6.57
CA ASP A 414 0.88 0.89 -6.45
C ASP A 414 -0.16 1.37 -5.42
N ARG A 415 -1.41 0.90 -5.52
CA ARG A 415 -2.44 1.29 -4.53
C ARG A 415 -2.17 0.75 -3.14
N ALA A 416 -1.52 -0.40 -3.00
CA ALA A 416 -1.08 -0.91 -1.70
C ALA A 416 -0.06 0.02 -1.05
N LEU A 417 0.92 0.50 -1.83
CA LEU A 417 1.91 1.48 -1.38
C LEU A 417 1.23 2.76 -0.92
N GLU A 418 0.26 3.24 -1.69
CA GLU A 418 -0.45 4.48 -1.43
C GLU A 418 -1.36 4.38 -0.19
N CYS A 419 -2.02 3.24 0.03
CA CYS A 419 -2.75 2.98 1.27
C CYS A 419 -1.82 3.05 2.48
N TRP A 420 -0.63 2.47 2.39
CA TRP A 420 0.32 2.48 3.50
C TRP A 420 0.90 3.88 3.76
N VAL A 421 1.40 4.57 2.73
CA VAL A 421 1.95 5.93 2.84
C VAL A 421 0.93 6.86 3.50
N HIS A 422 -0.30 6.85 3.00
CA HIS A 422 -1.35 7.71 3.53
C HIS A 422 -1.91 7.26 4.88
N ALA A 423 -1.84 5.97 5.23
CA ALA A 423 -2.07 5.54 6.59
C ALA A 423 -1.04 6.13 7.55
N GLY A 424 0.23 6.20 7.12
CA GLY A 424 1.30 6.90 7.85
C GLY A 424 1.02 8.39 8.02
N ASP A 425 0.65 9.09 6.94
CA ASP A 425 0.30 10.52 6.99
C ASP A 425 -0.86 10.81 7.96
N ILE A 426 -1.89 9.95 7.94
CA ILE A 426 -3.04 10.05 8.85
C ILE A 426 -2.61 9.76 10.28
N ALA A 427 -1.86 8.69 10.50
CA ALA A 427 -1.40 8.29 11.82
C ALA A 427 -0.50 9.36 12.45
N GLU A 428 0.38 10.00 11.69
CA GLU A 428 1.17 11.17 12.13
C GLU A 428 0.25 12.32 12.55
N ALA A 429 -0.78 12.64 11.76
CA ALA A 429 -1.69 13.74 12.03
C ALA A 429 -2.56 13.57 13.30
N ILE A 430 -2.75 12.33 13.76
CA ILE A 430 -3.55 12.02 14.95
C ILE A 430 -2.73 11.36 16.07
N ASP A 431 -1.40 11.44 16.01
CA ASP A 431 -0.47 10.87 17.00
C ASP A 431 -0.70 9.36 17.28
N TYR A 432 -0.99 8.59 16.23
CA TYR A 432 -1.25 7.15 16.30
C TYR A 432 -0.02 6.33 15.85
N PRO A 433 0.36 5.25 16.56
CA PRO A 433 1.44 4.38 16.11
C PRO A 433 1.01 3.51 14.93
N TYR A 434 1.73 3.57 13.81
CA TYR A 434 1.44 2.76 12.63
C TYR A 434 2.66 2.00 12.14
N GLU A 435 2.60 0.66 12.22
CA GLU A 435 3.72 -0.22 11.89
C GLU A 435 3.93 -0.38 10.38
N PRO A 436 5.12 -0.79 9.93
CA PRO A 436 5.35 -1.16 8.53
C PRO A 436 4.48 -2.35 8.03
N PRO A 437 4.30 -2.49 6.70
CA PRO A 437 3.70 -3.66 6.06
C PRO A 437 4.41 -4.97 6.36
N ALA A 438 3.73 -6.09 6.11
CA ALA A 438 4.37 -7.40 6.17
C ALA A 438 5.51 -7.48 5.14
N SER A 439 6.63 -8.12 5.50
CA SER A 439 7.86 -8.13 4.69
C SER A 439 7.66 -8.62 3.25
N ALA A 440 6.73 -9.55 3.02
CA ALA A 440 6.40 -10.03 1.68
C ALA A 440 5.69 -8.96 0.83
N HIS A 441 4.77 -8.19 1.42
CA HIS A 441 4.11 -7.08 0.74
C HIS A 441 5.10 -5.95 0.49
N LEU A 442 5.92 -5.65 1.50
CA LEU A 442 6.97 -4.66 1.42
C LEU A 442 7.94 -4.94 0.27
N ARG A 443 8.43 -6.17 0.16
CA ARG A 443 9.30 -6.59 -0.95
C ARG A 443 8.62 -6.40 -2.31
N ALA A 444 7.34 -6.73 -2.42
CA ALA A 444 6.59 -6.59 -3.67
C ALA A 444 6.41 -5.12 -4.08
N MET A 445 6.22 -4.22 -3.11
CA MET A 445 6.13 -2.77 -3.36
C MET A 445 7.49 -2.17 -3.73
N ILE A 446 8.59 -2.56 -3.07
CA ILE A 446 9.95 -2.12 -3.46
C ILE A 446 10.28 -2.63 -4.86
N ASP A 447 9.94 -3.89 -5.17
CA ASP A 447 10.14 -4.45 -6.51
C ASP A 447 9.42 -3.64 -7.58
N LEU A 448 8.16 -3.25 -7.33
CA LEU A 448 7.43 -2.36 -8.24
C LEU A 448 8.20 -1.05 -8.42
N CYS A 449 8.54 -0.34 -7.33
CA CYS A 449 9.25 0.93 -7.42
C CYS A 449 10.55 0.80 -8.23
N ALA A 450 11.36 -0.23 -7.93
CA ALA A 450 12.60 -0.51 -8.64
C ALA A 450 12.40 -0.77 -10.14
N ARG A 451 11.34 -1.51 -10.53
CA ARG A 451 10.99 -1.74 -11.94
C ARG A 451 10.55 -0.46 -12.67
N LEU A 452 10.00 0.52 -11.95
CA LEU A 452 9.59 1.80 -12.55
C LEU A 452 10.76 2.77 -12.76
N LEU A 453 11.83 2.67 -11.96
CA LEU A 453 12.97 3.61 -11.99
C LEU A 453 13.59 3.84 -13.38
N PRO A 454 13.84 2.82 -14.23
CA PRO A 454 14.41 3.07 -15.56
C PRO A 454 13.51 3.95 -16.44
N GLY A 455 12.19 3.72 -16.40
CA GLY A 455 11.19 4.49 -17.14
C GLY A 455 11.11 5.94 -16.63
N THR A 456 11.00 6.11 -15.31
CA THR A 456 10.98 7.42 -14.65
C THR A 456 12.26 8.22 -14.93
N LEU A 457 13.43 7.56 -14.92
CA LEU A 457 14.70 8.20 -15.29
C LEU A 457 14.69 8.67 -16.75
N ALA A 458 14.19 7.86 -17.67
CA ALA A 458 14.08 8.24 -19.08
C ALA A 458 13.10 9.41 -19.30
N GLU A 459 11.99 9.46 -18.55
CA GLU A 459 11.06 10.61 -18.55
C GLU A 459 11.71 11.89 -18.04
N ARG A 460 12.43 11.81 -16.91
CA ARG A 460 13.18 12.95 -16.39
C ARG A 460 14.18 13.50 -17.39
N ARG A 461 14.87 12.64 -18.13
CA ARG A 461 15.78 13.07 -19.21
C ARG A 461 15.05 13.77 -20.35
N ARG A 462 13.91 13.22 -20.80
CA ARG A 462 13.07 13.86 -21.83
C ARG A 462 12.58 15.24 -21.39
N ALA A 463 12.32 15.41 -20.09
CA ALA A 463 11.96 16.70 -19.49
C ALA A 463 13.16 17.64 -19.21
N GLY A 464 14.40 17.22 -19.50
CA GLY A 464 15.61 18.00 -19.24
C GLY A 464 15.97 18.12 -17.74
N LEU A 465 15.50 17.19 -16.91
CA LEU A 465 15.68 17.15 -15.46
C LEU A 465 16.78 16.17 -14.99
N ALA A 466 17.42 15.47 -15.93
CA ALA A 466 18.50 14.52 -15.69
C ALA A 466 19.50 14.57 -16.87
N ALA A 467 20.73 14.12 -16.65
CA ALA A 467 21.76 14.11 -17.68
C ALA A 467 21.38 13.14 -18.83
N PRO A 468 21.73 13.43 -20.09
CA PRO A 468 21.47 12.51 -21.21
C PRO A 468 22.16 11.15 -20.98
N PRO A 469 21.67 10.06 -21.59
CA PRO A 469 22.32 8.76 -21.45
C PRO A 469 23.74 8.82 -21.99
N ARG A 470 24.69 8.19 -21.29
CA ARG A 470 26.11 8.22 -21.69
C ARG A 470 26.39 7.30 -22.87
N ARG A 471 25.60 6.24 -23.01
CA ARG A 471 25.69 5.27 -24.10
C ARG A 471 24.31 4.95 -24.65
N LEU A 472 24.18 4.92 -25.96
CA LEU A 472 23.01 4.30 -26.59
C LEU A 472 23.27 2.79 -26.65
N VAL A 473 22.37 2.01 -26.05
CA VAL A 473 22.42 0.55 -26.05
C VAL A 473 21.20 0.01 -26.78
N GLU A 474 21.39 -1.05 -27.56
CA GLU A 474 20.28 -1.74 -28.21
C GLU A 474 19.39 -2.40 -27.16
N ALA A 475 18.09 -2.47 -27.42
CA ALA A 475 17.15 -3.14 -26.53
C ALA A 475 17.57 -4.60 -26.29
N GLY A 476 17.53 -5.04 -25.02
CA GLY A 476 17.93 -6.38 -24.63
C GLY A 476 19.44 -6.59 -24.47
N THR A 477 20.27 -5.55 -24.67
CA THR A 477 21.72 -5.64 -24.45
C THR A 477 22.12 -5.14 -23.06
N PRO A 478 23.20 -5.68 -22.45
CA PRO A 478 23.72 -5.16 -21.18
C PRO A 478 24.10 -3.68 -21.26
N GLY A 479 23.79 -2.92 -20.21
CA GLY A 479 24.09 -1.49 -20.12
C GLY A 479 24.51 -1.08 -18.71
N ARG A 480 24.97 0.17 -18.56
CA ARG A 480 25.37 0.71 -17.25
C ARG A 480 24.24 0.50 -16.25
N THR A 481 24.61 -0.01 -15.10
CA THR A 481 23.68 -0.45 -14.07
C THR A 481 23.96 0.28 -12.77
N LEU A 482 22.91 0.64 -12.04
CA LEU A 482 23.01 1.02 -10.64
C LEU A 482 22.51 -0.13 -9.77
N HIS A 483 23.29 -0.51 -8.77
CA HIS A 483 22.90 -1.49 -7.77
C HIS A 483 22.18 -0.78 -6.63
N LEU A 484 20.88 -1.04 -6.49
CA LEU A 484 20.05 -0.57 -5.39
C LEU A 484 19.94 -1.69 -4.36
N GLN A 485 20.48 -1.46 -3.17
CA GLN A 485 20.36 -2.33 -2.02
C GLN A 485 19.38 -1.70 -1.03
N VAL A 486 18.33 -2.45 -0.65
CA VAL A 486 17.45 -2.06 0.45
C VAL A 486 17.61 -3.05 1.59
N GLU A 487 17.97 -2.57 2.78
CA GLU A 487 18.23 -3.40 3.95
C GLU A 487 16.95 -3.75 4.73
N GLY A 488 17.07 -4.72 5.65
CA GLY A 488 16.00 -5.12 6.58
C GLY A 488 15.02 -6.18 6.05
N THR A 489 13.94 -6.39 6.80
CA THR A 489 12.85 -7.35 6.52
C THR A 489 11.99 -7.01 5.30
N GLY A 490 12.24 -7.64 4.15
CA GLY A 490 11.56 -7.30 2.88
C GLY A 490 12.46 -6.55 1.90
N GLY A 491 13.66 -6.20 2.33
CA GLY A 491 14.73 -5.69 1.49
C GLY A 491 15.33 -6.73 0.54
N GLY A 492 16.36 -6.31 -0.19
CA GLY A 492 17.02 -7.10 -1.23
C GLY A 492 17.93 -6.26 -2.12
N ASP A 493 18.28 -6.85 -3.25
CA ASP A 493 19.15 -6.25 -4.27
C ASP A 493 18.38 -6.11 -5.58
N TRP A 494 18.42 -4.91 -6.15
CA TRP A 494 17.84 -4.57 -7.46
C TRP A 494 18.90 -3.93 -8.34
N TYR A 495 18.81 -4.21 -9.64
CA TYR A 495 19.74 -3.68 -10.64
C TYR A 495 18.96 -2.80 -11.61
N ILE A 496 19.29 -1.51 -11.62
CA ILE A 496 18.55 -0.47 -12.34
C ILE A 496 19.33 -0.11 -13.60
N ALA A 497 18.71 -0.33 -14.76
CA ALA A 497 19.27 0.08 -16.04
C ALA A 497 19.33 1.62 -16.12
N LEU A 498 20.53 2.17 -16.35
CA LEU A 498 20.75 3.61 -16.31
C LEU A 498 20.58 4.27 -17.68
N ASP A 499 20.97 3.63 -18.77
CA ASP A 499 21.07 4.31 -20.07
C ASP A 499 19.79 4.19 -20.93
N SER A 500 19.04 3.10 -20.79
CA SER A 500 17.78 2.85 -21.50
C SER A 500 16.85 1.97 -20.66
N PRO A 501 15.54 2.24 -20.61
CA PRO A 501 14.57 1.35 -19.96
C PRO A 501 14.55 -0.07 -20.55
N ALA A 502 14.95 -0.22 -21.82
CA ALA A 502 14.97 -1.51 -22.50
C ALA A 502 16.32 -2.24 -22.39
N ALA A 503 17.30 -1.68 -21.67
CA ALA A 503 18.59 -2.33 -21.45
C ALA A 503 18.48 -3.46 -20.41
N VAL A 504 19.36 -4.44 -20.50
CA VAL A 504 19.49 -5.49 -19.48
C VAL A 504 20.42 -4.97 -18.39
N ALA A 505 19.90 -4.82 -17.17
CA ALA A 505 20.71 -4.50 -16.01
C ALA A 505 21.48 -5.73 -15.54
N SER A 506 22.75 -5.58 -15.15
CA SER A 506 23.55 -6.69 -14.62
C SER A 506 24.56 -6.23 -13.55
N PRO A 507 24.93 -7.12 -12.62
CA PRO A 507 25.94 -6.81 -11.60
C PRO A 507 27.31 -6.45 -12.18
N GLU A 508 27.69 -7.06 -13.31
CA GLU A 508 29.00 -6.86 -13.95
C GLU A 508 29.13 -5.45 -14.56
N GLU A 509 28.00 -4.83 -14.93
CA GLU A 509 27.92 -3.48 -15.48
C GLU A 509 27.56 -2.44 -14.40
N ALA A 510 27.63 -2.79 -13.12
CA ALA A 510 27.35 -1.89 -12.01
C ALA A 510 28.41 -0.78 -11.90
N VAL A 511 27.98 0.47 -12.08
CA VAL A 511 28.85 1.66 -12.01
C VAL A 511 28.67 2.46 -10.71
N ALA A 512 27.62 2.15 -9.95
CA ALA A 512 27.29 2.80 -8.70
C ALA A 512 26.39 1.91 -7.84
N THR A 513 26.43 2.16 -6.53
CA THR A 513 25.60 1.51 -5.53
C THR A 513 24.91 2.55 -4.65
N ILE A 514 23.62 2.34 -4.39
CA ILE A 514 22.83 3.04 -3.38
C ILE A 514 22.35 1.99 -2.37
N ALA A 515 22.71 2.16 -1.10
CA ALA A 515 22.22 1.35 0.01
C ALA A 515 21.33 2.19 0.92
N LEU A 516 20.13 1.72 1.21
CA LEU A 516 19.11 2.39 2.04
C LEU A 516 18.50 1.35 2.98
N ASP A 517 18.03 1.73 4.16
CA ASP A 517 17.03 0.89 4.84
C ASP A 517 15.65 1.05 4.17
N GLN A 518 14.69 0.24 4.60
CA GLN A 518 13.32 0.29 4.06
C GLN A 518 12.69 1.66 4.26
N GLU A 519 12.72 2.18 5.48
CA GLU A 519 12.07 3.45 5.82
C GLU A 519 12.62 4.60 4.98
N ALA A 520 13.94 4.70 4.86
CA ALA A 520 14.63 5.69 4.03
C ALA A 520 14.26 5.56 2.55
N PHE A 521 14.19 4.33 2.01
CA PHE A 521 13.72 4.13 0.63
C PHE A 521 12.28 4.60 0.45
N TYR A 522 11.41 4.29 1.39
CA TYR A 522 10.00 4.67 1.31
C TYR A 522 9.79 6.17 1.44
N LEU A 523 10.38 6.81 2.44
CA LEU A 523 10.32 8.26 2.60
C LEU A 523 10.83 8.99 1.36
N LEU A 524 11.84 8.43 0.66
CA LEU A 524 12.31 8.99 -0.61
C LEU A 524 11.28 8.78 -1.72
N ALA A 525 10.84 7.54 -1.94
CA ALA A 525 9.95 7.18 -3.03
C ALA A 525 8.54 7.82 -2.90
N SER A 526 8.11 8.14 -1.68
CA SER A 526 6.85 8.83 -1.39
C SER A 526 6.98 10.36 -1.32
N GLY A 527 8.18 10.91 -1.50
CA GLY A 527 8.38 12.37 -1.50
C GLY A 527 8.24 13.00 -0.12
N HIS A 528 8.63 12.28 0.94
CA HIS A 528 8.67 12.79 2.31
C HIS A 528 10.05 13.36 2.69
N VAL A 529 11.10 12.96 1.98
CA VAL A 529 12.46 13.50 2.15
C VAL A 529 13.02 14.00 0.80
N PRO A 530 13.76 15.12 0.77
CA PRO A 530 14.45 15.55 -0.44
C PRO A 530 15.47 14.48 -0.90
N PRO A 531 15.65 14.25 -2.21
CA PRO A 531 16.61 13.27 -2.72
C PRO A 531 18.03 13.39 -2.16
N GLN A 532 18.46 14.62 -1.87
CA GLN A 532 19.80 14.94 -1.36
C GLN A 532 19.96 14.66 0.13
N GLU A 533 18.86 14.56 0.86
CA GLU A 533 18.81 14.35 2.31
C GLU A 533 18.43 12.91 2.67
N ALA A 534 18.19 12.06 1.67
CA ALA A 534 17.91 10.65 1.87
C ALA A 534 19.06 9.98 2.63
N ALA A 535 18.74 9.28 3.72
CA ALA A 535 19.71 8.53 4.53
C ALA A 535 20.21 7.31 3.75
N ALA A 536 21.27 7.51 2.96
CA ALA A 536 21.77 6.55 1.99
C ALA A 536 23.28 6.34 2.09
N GLY A 537 23.72 5.09 2.01
CA GLY A 537 25.09 4.71 1.67
C GLY A 537 25.31 4.84 0.17
N LEU A 538 26.28 5.66 -0.25
CA LEU A 538 26.51 6.01 -1.65
C LEU A 538 27.94 5.64 -2.09
N SER A 539 28.08 4.95 -3.22
CA SER A 539 29.40 4.58 -3.77
C SER A 539 29.39 4.52 -5.30
N GLY A 540 30.43 5.02 -5.97
CA GLY A 540 30.59 4.98 -7.43
C GLY A 540 30.21 6.28 -8.14
N ASP A 541 29.63 6.18 -9.34
CA ASP A 541 29.29 7.32 -10.21
C ASP A 541 28.25 8.25 -9.58
N THR A 542 28.68 9.44 -9.16
CA THR A 542 27.84 10.43 -8.45
C THR A 542 26.71 11.00 -9.30
N GLU A 543 26.87 11.09 -10.62
CA GLU A 543 25.79 11.53 -11.52
C GLU A 543 24.70 10.46 -11.60
N ALA A 544 25.09 9.19 -11.76
CA ALA A 544 24.13 8.08 -11.78
C ALA A 544 23.36 7.97 -10.46
N ILE A 545 24.06 8.11 -9.33
CA ILE A 545 23.44 8.12 -7.99
C ILE A 545 22.40 9.23 -7.89
N ARG A 546 22.79 10.47 -8.23
CA ARG A 546 21.90 11.63 -8.17
C ARG A 546 20.67 11.41 -9.06
N ASP A 547 20.88 10.98 -10.29
CA ASP A 547 19.80 10.77 -11.26
C ASP A 547 18.80 9.72 -10.75
N VAL A 548 19.26 8.63 -10.14
CA VAL A 548 18.37 7.60 -9.58
C VAL A 548 17.66 8.06 -8.31
N LEU A 549 18.32 8.78 -7.39
CA LEU A 549 17.64 9.31 -6.19
C LEU A 549 16.51 10.27 -6.58
N PHE A 550 16.73 11.12 -7.58
CA PHE A 550 15.70 12.00 -8.12
C PHE A 550 14.62 11.25 -8.90
N ALA A 551 14.96 10.17 -9.60
CA ALA A 551 13.98 9.30 -10.25
C ALA A 551 13.09 8.61 -9.22
N ALA A 552 13.67 8.09 -8.13
CA ALA A 552 12.93 7.47 -7.03
C ALA A 552 11.95 8.45 -6.39
N ALA A 553 12.37 9.67 -6.07
CA ALA A 553 11.46 10.69 -5.55
C ALA A 553 10.32 11.03 -6.52
N SER A 554 10.58 10.99 -7.83
CA SER A 554 9.57 11.29 -8.86
C SER A 554 8.52 10.18 -9.05
N LEU A 555 8.61 9.07 -8.31
CA LEU A 555 7.53 8.08 -8.25
C LEU A 555 6.33 8.59 -7.44
N SER A 556 6.59 9.46 -6.45
CA SER A 556 5.55 10.12 -5.66
C SER A 556 4.73 11.09 -6.50
N ARG A 557 3.43 11.13 -6.24
CA ARG A 557 2.49 11.99 -6.94
C ARG A 557 1.26 12.25 -6.08
N LEU A 558 0.51 13.27 -6.46
CA LEU A 558 -0.89 13.46 -6.08
C LEU A 558 -1.79 12.85 -7.15
#